data_AF-A0A7S2A5W5-F1
#
_entry.id   AF-A0A7S2A5W5-F1
#
_cell.length_a   1.000
_cell.length_b   1.000
_cell.length_c   1.000
_cell.angle_alpha   90.00
_cell.angle_beta   90.00
_cell.angle_gamma   90.00
#
_symmetry.space_group_name_H-M   'P 1'
#
loop_
_entity.id
_entity.type
_entity.pdbx_description
1 polymer ?
#
loop_
_entity_poly.entity_id
_entity_poly.type
_entity_poly.pdbx_seq_one_letter_code
_entity_poly.pdbx_strand_id
1 'polypeptide(L)'
;KKRKMASSVREIVFNSASVCSYESSSILTSSTSDWTDYAKSSSMQDEGEEGGGEVLSCTSLQEGVTIRIAPMERRVGGWAEEHFHDKLVIPSGENKMRGVVVMLEAMARECVAVALSPLPTFIMGKTYVVHFGASGNLSTVLRRRLPNENEAIDTTFPCRVCTRSKWSSYWVVLQKGQLSAGIGKRVGHGCIGTLDDGMYDQLRPGMDAVHYVGLGNSALGRSATDLKVRNVRVMAVPPQGIALTPMSESDIFKSSQDVNDAALLAQYEEECAKAKARAVKFGVEYKEPPKPDAFLRYSEARRLRDNPDAGFITGIDTLSKEEQEKAARRKRRFEEEDVKRKRDSGDMEDVENTEDGEDVVVTDKKSKDPLPIEQAWDNQDRVSSQRMDPPHHLYSIITTEAPTLEYGETPAVLVKEKIHIFSLDWAAFKQIRSPDIMAHFADYGPSYVEWLNDYSCNILFDCEYSAARALANCTMELPSPPPTTSDATTTETSDETNEEEQPPESMTDDSNTNNNNNNNPPSPPKIDYGAMGWRFGKYPLYKISNDIFGRKGTRS
;
A
#
# COMPACT_ATOMS: atom_id res chain seq x y z
N LYS A 1 21.59 26.44 48.79
CA LYS A 1 20.43 26.11 47.91
C LYS A 1 19.93 27.37 47.20
N LYS A 2 20.40 27.70 45.99
CA LYS A 2 19.76 28.73 45.14
C LYS A 2 18.72 28.04 44.24
N ARG A 3 17.43 28.34 44.40
CA ARG A 3 16.39 27.96 43.41
C ARG A 3 16.54 28.92 42.22
N LYS A 4 16.86 28.41 41.01
CA LYS A 4 16.58 29.18 39.79
C LYS A 4 15.06 29.34 39.70
N MET A 5 14.56 30.58 39.66
CA MET A 5 13.20 30.81 39.21
C MET A 5 13.20 30.64 37.69
N ALA A 6 12.55 29.60 37.19
CA ALA A 6 12.28 29.49 35.77
C ALA A 6 11.19 30.53 35.42
N SER A 7 11.53 31.52 34.60
CA SER A 7 10.53 32.46 34.07
C SER A 7 9.61 31.67 33.14
N SER A 8 8.36 31.46 33.57
CA SER A 8 7.36 30.80 32.74
C SER A 8 6.85 31.78 31.69
N VAL A 9 7.55 31.86 30.56
CA VAL A 9 7.07 32.57 29.35
C VAL A 9 5.66 32.07 29.04
N ARG A 10 4.72 32.99 28.83
CA ARG A 10 3.33 32.67 28.48
C ARG A 10 3.28 32.32 26.99
N GLU A 11 2.80 31.13 26.66
CA GLU A 11 2.55 30.72 25.27
C GLU A 11 1.45 31.60 24.67
N ILE A 12 1.76 32.32 23.59
CA ILE A 12 0.79 33.15 22.85
C ILE A 12 0.26 32.32 21.68
N VAL A 13 -1.06 32.27 21.51
CA VAL A 13 -1.71 31.42 20.51
C VAL A 13 -2.49 32.24 19.50
N PHE A 14 -2.13 32.11 18.22
CA PHE A 14 -2.86 32.67 17.08
C PHE A 14 -3.61 31.57 16.32
N ASN A 15 -4.63 31.93 15.54
CA ASN A 15 -5.49 31.00 14.79
C ASN A 15 -5.13 30.88 13.28
N SER A 16 -4.08 31.55 12.83
CA SER A 16 -3.67 31.64 11.42
C SER A 16 -2.21 32.13 11.32
N ALA A 17 -1.53 31.79 10.22
CA ALA A 17 -0.20 32.32 9.92
C ALA A 17 -0.25 33.82 9.57
N SER A 18 -1.31 34.27 8.88
CA SER A 18 -1.47 35.67 8.44
C SER A 18 -1.62 36.70 9.57
N VAL A 19 -1.76 36.26 10.83
CA VAL A 19 -1.93 37.12 12.02
C VAL A 19 -0.66 37.15 12.91
N CYS A 20 0.38 36.37 12.59
CA CYS A 20 1.53 36.16 13.46
C CYS A 20 2.64 37.23 13.31
N SER A 21 3.34 37.52 14.42
CA SER A 21 4.58 38.30 14.41
C SER A 21 5.76 37.47 13.88
N TYR A 22 6.32 37.89 12.75
CA TYR A 22 7.57 37.38 12.20
C TYR A 22 8.66 38.46 12.26
N GLU A 23 9.84 38.04 12.70
CA GLU A 23 11.01 38.89 12.95
C GLU A 23 12.19 38.43 12.09
N SER A 24 12.99 39.37 11.60
CA SER A 24 14.26 39.07 10.93
C SER A 24 15.33 38.79 11.98
N SER A 25 15.96 37.62 11.90
CA SER A 25 17.01 37.18 12.81
C SER A 25 18.19 36.59 12.03
N SER A 26 19.29 36.31 12.72
CA SER A 26 20.52 35.76 12.13
C SER A 26 20.96 34.49 12.84
N ILE A 27 21.53 33.56 12.07
CA ILE A 27 22.03 32.27 12.53
C ILE A 27 23.49 32.15 12.13
N LEU A 28 24.36 31.98 13.13
CA LEU A 28 25.75 31.55 12.93
C LEU A 28 25.76 30.08 12.53
N THR A 29 26.32 29.74 11.37
CA THR A 29 26.60 28.35 11.00
C THR A 29 28.06 28.00 11.30
N SER A 30 28.32 27.59 12.54
CA SER A 30 29.61 27.07 12.99
C SER A 30 29.85 25.66 12.43
N SER A 31 30.42 25.58 11.24
CA SER A 31 30.60 24.36 10.43
C SER A 31 29.31 23.75 9.85
N THR A 32 29.46 22.89 8.84
CA THR A 32 28.36 22.09 8.28
C THR A 32 27.92 20.95 9.20
N SER A 33 28.70 20.61 10.23
CA SER A 33 28.35 19.59 11.23
C SER A 33 27.23 20.05 12.15
N ASP A 34 27.33 21.27 12.69
CA ASP A 34 26.59 21.66 13.90
C ASP A 34 25.28 22.42 13.64
N TRP A 35 24.50 21.91 12.70
CA TRP A 35 23.07 22.23 12.56
C TRP A 35 22.22 21.62 13.72
N THR A 36 22.80 21.46 14.91
CA THR A 36 22.34 20.65 16.04
C THR A 36 21.69 21.48 17.15
N ASP A 37 22.31 22.60 17.56
CA ASP A 37 22.03 23.26 18.84
C ASP A 37 21.14 24.53 18.75
N TYR A 38 20.20 24.54 17.79
CA TYR A 38 19.24 25.65 17.53
C TYR A 38 18.28 26.03 18.69
N ALA A 39 18.43 25.41 19.86
CA ALA A 39 17.57 25.60 21.03
C ALA A 39 18.22 26.43 22.18
N LYS A 40 19.41 27.03 21.97
CA LYS A 40 20.18 27.67 23.04
C LYS A 40 20.86 29.02 22.72
N SER A 41 20.76 29.55 21.50
CA SER A 41 21.44 30.79 21.10
C SER A 41 20.77 32.06 21.67
N SER A 42 20.72 32.18 23.00
CA SER A 42 20.26 33.36 23.74
C SER A 42 21.17 33.59 24.94
N SER A 43 21.85 34.74 24.97
CA SER A 43 22.79 35.19 26.01
C SER A 43 24.03 34.30 26.28
N MET A 44 24.98 34.30 25.33
CA MET A 44 26.40 34.31 25.69
C MET A 44 27.10 35.43 24.90
N GLN A 45 27.50 36.47 25.62
CA GLN A 45 28.61 37.33 25.24
C GLN A 45 29.80 36.82 26.05
N ASP A 46 30.80 36.26 25.37
CA ASP A 46 32.10 35.91 25.96
C ASP A 46 33.15 36.07 24.86
N GLU A 47 34.35 36.51 25.21
CA GLU A 47 35.33 37.03 24.24
C GLU A 47 36.44 36.01 23.95
N GLY A 48 36.73 35.78 22.65
CA GLY A 48 38.05 35.31 22.21
C GLY A 48 38.15 33.88 21.65
N GLU A 49 37.51 33.60 20.51
CA GLU A 49 38.09 32.68 19.51
C GLU A 49 37.54 33.01 18.10
N GLU A 50 38.43 33.22 17.11
CA GLU A 50 38.05 33.64 15.75
C GLU A 50 37.55 32.47 14.87
N GLY A 51 36.54 31.76 15.35
CA GLY A 51 35.81 30.76 14.56
C GLY A 51 34.97 31.44 13.47
N GLY A 52 35.52 31.55 12.25
CA GLY A 52 34.91 32.23 11.10
C GLY A 52 33.66 31.54 10.51
N GLY A 53 32.57 31.46 11.29
CA GLY A 53 31.28 30.94 10.85
C GLY A 53 30.50 31.96 10.01
N GLU A 54 29.95 31.52 8.87
CA GLU A 54 29.06 32.35 8.04
C GLU A 54 27.78 32.70 8.82
N VAL A 55 27.31 33.94 8.69
CA VAL A 55 26.07 34.42 9.33
C VAL A 55 24.95 34.43 8.31
N LEU A 56 24.05 33.46 8.40
CA LEU A 56 22.87 33.36 7.53
C LEU A 56 21.72 34.18 8.11
N SER A 57 21.09 35.00 7.27
CA SER A 57 19.82 35.66 7.62
C SER A 57 18.67 34.66 7.55
N CYS A 58 17.73 34.77 8.49
CA CYS A 58 16.47 34.03 8.47
C CYS A 58 15.29 34.90 8.91
N THR A 59 14.09 34.52 8.47
CA THR A 59 12.84 35.05 9.01
C THR A 59 12.30 34.03 10.00
N SER A 60 12.07 34.43 11.24
CA SER A 60 11.62 33.57 12.33
C SER A 60 10.28 34.00 12.91
N LEU A 61 9.44 33.04 13.28
CA LEU A 61 8.32 33.26 14.20
C LEU A 61 8.89 33.62 15.59
N GLN A 62 8.29 34.64 16.23
CA GLN A 62 8.71 35.14 17.54
C GLN A 62 8.69 34.03 18.63
N GLU A 63 9.67 34.03 19.54
CA GLU A 63 9.78 32.98 20.58
C GLU A 63 8.57 32.97 21.53
N GLY A 64 8.11 31.77 21.89
CA GLY A 64 6.92 31.58 22.74
C GLY A 64 5.59 31.70 22.00
N VAL A 65 5.59 31.95 20.69
CA VAL A 65 4.37 31.96 19.86
C VAL A 65 4.08 30.58 19.27
N THR A 66 2.82 30.16 19.35
CA THR A 66 2.26 28.97 18.71
C THR A 66 1.11 29.36 17.77
N ILE A 67 1.16 28.89 16.53
CA ILE A 67 0.10 29.01 15.54
C ILE A 67 -0.80 27.78 15.63
N ARG A 68 -2.12 27.95 15.77
CA ARG A 68 -3.12 26.92 15.48
C ARG A 68 -3.60 27.09 14.04
N ILE A 69 -3.72 25.99 13.30
CA ILE A 69 -4.14 25.98 11.90
C ILE A 69 -5.28 24.97 11.73
N ALA A 70 -6.46 25.46 11.35
CA ALA A 70 -7.65 24.66 11.17
C ALA A 70 -7.53 23.72 9.95
N PRO A 71 -8.23 22.57 9.92
CA PRO A 71 -8.24 21.68 8.77
C PRO A 71 -8.74 22.36 7.49
N MET A 72 -8.00 22.19 6.39
CA MET A 72 -8.18 22.95 5.14
C MET A 72 -9.44 22.55 4.34
N GLU A 73 -10.16 23.54 3.80
CA GLU A 73 -11.35 23.29 2.97
C GLU A 73 -11.00 22.74 1.57
N ARG A 74 -11.56 21.57 1.23
CA ARG A 74 -11.28 20.87 -0.03
C ARG A 74 -11.68 21.62 -1.31
N ARG A 75 -12.50 22.69 -1.22
CA ARG A 75 -13.13 23.34 -2.39
C ARG A 75 -12.16 24.12 -3.28
N VAL A 76 -11.06 24.65 -2.73
CA VAL A 76 -10.10 25.52 -3.45
C VAL A 76 -8.69 24.92 -3.42
N GLY A 77 -8.59 23.59 -3.54
CA GLY A 77 -7.32 22.87 -3.40
C GLY A 77 -6.72 22.89 -1.98
N GLY A 78 -7.48 23.35 -0.98
CA GLY A 78 -7.10 23.45 0.42
C GLY A 78 -6.61 24.84 0.86
N TRP A 79 -5.99 25.62 -0.03
CA TRP A 79 -5.22 26.79 0.38
C TRP A 79 -6.02 28.10 0.28
N ALA A 80 -6.05 28.85 1.39
CA ALA A 80 -6.55 30.21 1.50
C ALA A 80 -5.41 31.17 1.89
N GLU A 81 -5.65 32.48 1.77
CA GLU A 81 -4.65 33.52 2.08
C GLU A 81 -4.16 33.49 3.53
N GLU A 82 -5.02 33.06 4.47
CA GLU A 82 -4.69 32.90 5.90
C GLU A 82 -3.62 31.85 6.21
N HIS A 83 -3.31 30.96 5.26
CA HIS A 83 -2.19 30.02 5.39
C HIS A 83 -0.83 30.65 5.08
N PHE A 84 -0.80 31.85 4.49
CA PHE A 84 0.42 32.57 4.10
C PHE A 84 0.57 33.85 4.93
N HIS A 85 1.74 34.48 4.85
CA HIS A 85 2.01 35.77 5.49
C HIS A 85 3.13 36.49 4.72
N ASP A 86 2.97 37.78 4.40
CA ASP A 86 3.92 38.55 3.56
C ASP A 86 5.35 38.55 4.09
N LYS A 87 5.52 38.62 5.41
CA LYS A 87 6.85 38.52 6.05
C LYS A 87 7.39 37.10 6.16
N LEU A 88 6.60 36.03 5.94
CA LEU A 88 7.07 34.65 6.02
C LEU A 88 7.74 34.25 4.69
N VAL A 89 8.84 34.93 4.42
CA VAL A 89 9.54 34.99 3.13
C VAL A 89 11.04 34.74 3.32
N ILE A 90 11.73 34.24 2.29
CA ILE A 90 13.20 34.20 2.26
C ILE A 90 13.73 35.63 2.44
N PRO A 91 14.64 35.89 3.40
CA PRO A 91 15.27 37.20 3.55
C PRO A 91 15.96 37.69 2.27
N SER A 92 15.90 39.00 2.04
CA SER A 92 16.64 39.64 0.93
C SER A 92 18.15 39.50 1.13
N GLY A 93 18.83 38.93 0.14
CA GLY A 93 20.28 38.74 0.10
C GLY A 93 20.70 37.93 -1.12
N GLU A 94 22.01 37.85 -1.38
CA GLU A 94 22.57 37.20 -2.58
C GLU A 94 22.16 35.71 -2.71
N ASN A 95 22.04 35.01 -1.58
CA ASN A 95 21.63 33.61 -1.53
C ASN A 95 20.17 33.36 -1.96
N LYS A 96 19.33 34.40 -2.18
CA LYS A 96 17.90 34.26 -2.50
C LYS A 96 17.61 33.45 -3.78
N MET A 97 18.56 33.35 -4.72
CA MET A 97 18.42 32.51 -5.92
C MET A 97 18.82 31.04 -5.72
N ARG A 98 19.53 30.69 -4.63
CA ARG A 98 20.05 29.33 -4.39
C ARG A 98 18.98 28.32 -3.96
N GLY A 99 17.89 28.80 -3.36
CA GLY A 99 16.78 27.99 -2.87
C GLY A 99 16.24 28.44 -1.52
N VAL A 100 15.27 27.70 -0.99
CA VAL A 100 14.64 27.93 0.32
C VAL A 100 14.84 26.75 1.26
N VAL A 101 15.06 27.07 2.53
CA VAL A 101 15.04 26.14 3.66
C VAL A 101 13.94 26.59 4.62
N VAL A 102 13.08 25.66 5.00
CA VAL A 102 12.02 25.85 6.00
C VAL A 102 12.25 24.87 7.14
N MET A 103 12.21 25.37 8.37
CA MET A 103 12.23 24.57 9.60
C MET A 103 11.03 24.95 10.46
N LEU A 104 10.42 23.97 11.15
CA LEU A 104 9.33 24.21 12.08
C LEU A 104 9.21 23.07 13.11
N GLU A 105 8.61 23.34 14.26
CA GLU A 105 8.12 22.30 15.16
C GLU A 105 6.60 22.24 15.11
N ALA A 106 6.01 21.05 14.99
CA ALA A 106 4.56 20.88 14.97
C ALA A 106 4.05 19.71 15.83
N MET A 107 2.83 19.87 16.35
CA MET A 107 1.97 18.82 16.88
C MET A 107 0.78 18.66 15.93
N ALA A 108 0.58 17.45 15.41
CA ALA A 108 -0.44 17.14 14.42
C ALA A 108 -0.97 15.73 14.62
N ARG A 109 -2.29 15.54 14.51
CA ARG A 109 -2.88 14.19 14.55
C ARG A 109 -2.67 13.45 13.23
N GLU A 110 -2.94 14.14 12.13
CA GLU A 110 -3.03 13.56 10.79
C GLU A 110 -1.94 14.15 9.90
N CYS A 111 -2.02 15.43 9.49
CA CYS A 111 -1.11 16.03 8.52
C CYS A 111 -0.55 17.40 8.93
N VAL A 112 0.72 17.67 8.56
CA VAL A 112 1.33 19.01 8.45
C VAL A 112 1.57 19.29 6.97
N ALA A 113 1.05 20.41 6.44
CA ALA A 113 1.32 20.82 5.07
C ALA A 113 2.18 22.09 5.02
N VAL A 114 3.21 22.08 4.18
CA VAL A 114 4.10 23.22 3.91
C VAL A 114 4.03 23.53 2.42
N ALA A 115 3.59 24.73 2.06
CA ALA A 115 3.59 25.23 0.69
C ALA A 115 4.76 26.19 0.47
N LEU A 116 5.38 26.17 -0.71
CA LEU A 116 6.45 27.07 -1.12
C LEU A 116 6.05 27.76 -2.44
N SER A 117 5.81 29.07 -2.41
CA SER A 117 5.18 29.86 -3.48
C SER A 117 6.02 31.09 -3.89
N PRO A 118 5.97 31.58 -5.14
CA PRO A 118 6.60 32.84 -5.52
C PRO A 118 5.84 34.10 -5.05
N LEU A 119 4.59 33.97 -4.59
CA LEU A 119 3.77 35.07 -4.00
C LEU A 119 3.26 34.66 -2.60
N PRO A 120 2.78 35.61 -1.75
CA PRO A 120 2.19 35.32 -0.44
C PRO A 120 0.78 34.69 -0.54
N THR A 121 0.51 33.92 -1.58
CA THR A 121 -0.73 33.20 -1.85
C THR A 121 -0.42 31.88 -2.54
N PHE A 122 -1.37 30.94 -2.56
CA PHE A 122 -1.21 29.69 -3.31
C PHE A 122 -1.46 29.94 -4.80
N ILE A 123 -0.44 29.67 -5.64
CA ILE A 123 -0.58 29.73 -7.10
C ILE A 123 -0.54 28.32 -7.68
N MET A 124 -1.59 27.96 -8.42
CA MET A 124 -1.65 26.72 -9.21
C MET A 124 -0.50 26.67 -10.22
N GLY A 125 0.08 25.50 -10.47
CA GLY A 125 1.21 25.32 -11.39
C GLY A 125 2.57 25.88 -10.92
N LYS A 126 2.60 26.80 -9.95
CA LYS A 126 3.82 27.45 -9.47
C LYS A 126 4.24 27.05 -8.05
N THR A 127 3.30 26.60 -7.21
CA THR A 127 3.54 26.26 -5.80
C THR A 127 3.99 24.80 -5.62
N TYR A 128 5.04 24.58 -4.83
CA TYR A 128 5.40 23.26 -4.30
C TYR A 128 4.66 23.00 -2.99
N VAL A 129 4.29 21.75 -2.70
CA VAL A 129 3.68 21.37 -1.42
C VAL A 129 4.30 20.08 -0.89
N VAL A 130 4.66 20.10 0.39
CA VAL A 130 5.00 18.90 1.18
C VAL A 130 3.87 18.64 2.17
N HIS A 131 3.25 17.48 2.09
CA HIS A 131 2.27 16.99 3.07
C HIS A 131 2.92 15.90 3.93
N PHE A 132 3.45 16.26 5.09
CA PHE A 132 3.85 15.27 6.10
C PHE A 132 2.59 14.64 6.69
N GLY A 133 2.47 13.32 6.70
CA GLY A 133 1.30 12.63 7.25
C GLY A 133 0.04 12.70 6.39
N ALA A 134 0.19 12.72 5.07
CA ALA A 134 -0.89 12.47 4.13
C ALA A 134 -1.59 11.11 4.42
N SER A 135 -2.80 10.97 3.86
CA SER A 135 -3.65 9.78 4.00
C SER A 135 -3.91 9.34 5.47
N GLY A 136 -3.99 10.31 6.39
CA GLY A 136 -4.25 10.04 7.81
C GLY A 136 -3.01 9.62 8.59
N ASN A 137 -1.87 10.29 8.37
CA ASN A 137 -0.56 9.97 8.93
C ASN A 137 -0.01 8.60 8.48
N LEU A 138 -0.12 8.28 7.19
CA LEU A 138 0.39 7.04 6.59
C LEU A 138 1.50 7.26 5.55
N SER A 139 1.61 8.46 4.97
CA SER A 139 2.68 8.80 4.05
C SER A 139 3.11 10.26 4.14
N THR A 140 4.25 10.59 3.55
CA THR A 140 4.64 11.97 3.24
C THR A 140 4.63 12.15 1.74
N VAL A 141 3.93 13.16 1.24
CA VAL A 141 3.77 13.43 -0.20
C VAL A 141 4.47 14.73 -0.55
N LEU A 142 5.44 14.67 -1.45
CA LEU A 142 6.09 15.83 -2.06
C LEU A 142 5.43 16.05 -3.42
N ARG A 143 4.94 17.26 -3.71
CA ARG A 143 4.18 17.54 -4.94
C ARG A 143 4.52 18.91 -5.53
N ARG A 144 4.69 18.95 -6.86
CA ARG A 144 4.51 20.14 -7.70
C ARG A 144 3.33 19.91 -8.63
N ARG A 145 2.31 20.76 -8.58
CA ARG A 145 1.31 20.83 -9.67
C ARG A 145 1.92 21.56 -10.86
N LEU A 146 1.60 21.13 -12.08
CA LEU A 146 1.97 21.83 -13.30
C LEU A 146 0.88 22.86 -13.70
N PRO A 147 1.16 23.79 -14.63
CA PRO A 147 0.17 24.78 -15.07
C PRO A 147 -1.03 24.16 -15.79
N ASN A 148 -0.86 23.00 -16.41
CA ASN A 148 -1.94 22.19 -16.96
C ASN A 148 -2.69 21.53 -15.78
N GLU A 149 -3.95 21.92 -15.55
CA GLU A 149 -4.63 21.77 -14.24
C GLU A 149 -4.73 20.35 -13.66
N ASN A 150 -4.67 19.33 -14.53
CA ASN A 150 -4.76 17.91 -14.17
C ASN A 150 -3.40 17.22 -13.94
N GLU A 151 -2.28 17.84 -14.30
CA GLU A 151 -0.96 17.21 -14.22
C GLU A 151 -0.18 17.66 -12.99
N ALA A 152 0.38 16.71 -12.25
CA ALA A 152 1.21 16.97 -11.08
C ALA A 152 2.34 15.95 -11.01
N ILE A 153 3.55 16.44 -10.75
CA ILE A 153 4.69 15.61 -10.39
C ILE A 153 4.61 15.44 -8.87
N ASP A 154 4.33 14.23 -8.39
CA ASP A 154 4.43 13.92 -6.97
C ASP A 154 5.17 12.61 -6.67
N THR A 155 5.61 12.50 -5.44
CA THR A 155 6.31 11.32 -4.92
C THR A 155 5.84 11.07 -3.50
N THR A 156 5.42 9.84 -3.23
CA THR A 156 4.76 9.44 -1.99
C THR A 156 5.62 8.43 -1.24
N PHE A 157 6.01 8.77 -0.02
CA PHE A 157 6.88 7.95 0.83
C PHE A 157 6.07 7.40 2.01
N PRO A 158 5.92 6.07 2.17
CA PRO A 158 5.18 5.49 3.30
C PRO A 158 5.93 5.74 4.61
N CYS A 159 5.33 6.46 5.56
CA CYS A 159 5.96 6.86 6.82
C CYS A 159 4.91 7.42 7.82
N ARG A 160 5.17 7.27 9.12
CA ARG A 160 4.29 7.81 10.19
C ARG A 160 5.01 8.89 10.98
N VAL A 161 4.67 10.14 10.70
CA VAL A 161 5.54 11.31 10.98
C VAL A 161 4.90 12.32 11.94
N CYS A 162 3.58 12.47 11.89
CA CYS A 162 2.83 13.36 12.76
C CYS A 162 2.59 12.72 14.13
N THR A 163 2.66 13.52 15.20
CA THR A 163 2.26 13.07 16.55
C THR A 163 1.42 14.13 17.25
N ARG A 164 0.36 13.69 17.93
CA ARG A 164 -0.63 14.57 18.58
C ARG A 164 -0.14 15.13 19.93
N SER A 165 0.77 14.43 20.59
CA SER A 165 1.18 14.65 22.00
C SER A 165 2.60 15.21 22.17
N LYS A 166 3.41 15.24 21.10
CA LYS A 166 4.81 15.65 21.13
C LYS A 166 5.12 16.61 19.99
N TRP A 167 5.96 17.60 20.25
CA TRP A 167 6.50 18.47 19.20
C TRP A 167 7.51 17.67 18.37
N SER A 168 7.20 17.41 17.11
CA SER A 168 8.14 16.89 16.11
C SER A 168 8.77 18.07 15.36
N SER A 169 10.07 18.03 15.12
CA SER A 169 10.79 19.00 14.28
C SER A 169 10.78 18.51 12.83
N TYR A 170 10.39 19.37 11.89
CA TYR A 170 10.33 19.08 10.45
C TYR A 170 11.20 20.08 9.69
N TRP A 171 11.74 19.64 8.56
CA TRP A 171 12.43 20.52 7.62
C TRP A 171 12.03 20.22 6.17
N VAL A 172 12.04 21.27 5.35
CA VAL A 172 11.83 21.22 3.90
C VAL A 172 12.91 22.06 3.24
N VAL A 173 13.51 21.55 2.16
CA VAL A 173 14.50 22.25 1.34
C VAL A 173 14.05 22.20 -0.11
N LEU A 174 14.14 23.32 -0.83
CA LEU A 174 14.09 23.35 -2.28
C LEU A 174 15.39 23.98 -2.77
N GLN A 175 16.25 23.18 -3.42
CA GLN A 175 17.55 23.61 -3.97
C GLN A 175 17.73 22.99 -5.37
N LYS A 176 18.15 23.77 -6.37
CA LYS A 176 18.46 23.28 -7.73
C LYS A 176 17.36 22.37 -8.33
N GLY A 177 16.09 22.78 -8.23
CA GLY A 177 14.91 21.99 -8.64
C GLY A 177 14.51 20.85 -7.70
N GLN A 178 15.40 20.34 -6.84
CA GLN A 178 15.11 19.24 -5.93
C GLN A 178 14.39 19.73 -4.67
N LEU A 179 13.12 19.33 -4.52
CA LEU A 179 12.36 19.45 -3.29
C LEU A 179 12.67 18.26 -2.38
N SER A 180 13.08 18.50 -1.15
CA SER A 180 13.51 17.50 -0.18
C SER A 180 12.82 17.74 1.15
N ALA A 181 12.41 16.67 1.85
CA ALA A 181 11.72 16.78 3.14
C ALA A 181 12.22 15.77 4.16
N GLY A 182 12.24 16.16 5.44
CA GLY A 182 12.71 15.29 6.51
C GLY A 182 12.29 15.71 7.91
N ILE A 183 12.74 14.92 8.89
CA ILE A 183 12.42 15.06 10.32
C ILE A 183 13.70 15.18 11.12
N GLY A 184 13.67 16.06 12.12
CA GLY A 184 14.77 16.33 13.03
C GLY A 184 15.10 17.80 13.11
N LYS A 185 16.09 18.12 13.95
CA LYS A 185 16.57 19.50 14.16
C LYS A 185 17.68 19.90 13.19
N ARG A 186 18.39 18.93 12.63
CA ARG A 186 19.44 19.11 11.62
C ARG A 186 18.81 19.01 10.24
N VAL A 187 18.86 20.09 9.46
CA VAL A 187 18.42 20.05 8.05
C VAL A 187 19.30 19.08 7.26
N GLY A 188 18.73 18.37 6.29
CA GLY A 188 19.44 17.37 5.49
C GLY A 188 19.57 15.98 6.14
N HIS A 189 19.57 15.87 7.48
CA HIS A 189 19.54 14.58 8.17
C HIS A 189 18.11 14.09 8.41
N GLY A 190 17.89 12.78 8.31
CA GLY A 190 16.54 12.21 8.43
C GLY A 190 15.66 12.59 7.24
N CYS A 191 16.24 12.63 6.03
CA CYS A 191 15.51 12.86 4.79
C CYS A 191 14.54 11.69 4.56
N ILE A 192 13.25 11.96 4.51
CA ILE A 192 12.20 10.98 4.17
C ILE A 192 12.26 10.68 2.68
N GLY A 193 12.51 11.72 1.86
CA GLY A 193 12.47 11.59 0.42
C GLY A 193 12.66 12.92 -0.32
N THR A 194 12.81 12.79 -1.63
CA THR A 194 13.10 13.86 -2.58
C THR A 194 12.20 13.75 -3.80
N LEU A 195 11.72 14.88 -4.28
CA LEU A 195 11.04 15.07 -5.56
C LEU A 195 12.00 15.88 -6.44
N ASP A 196 12.54 15.26 -7.49
CA ASP A 196 13.35 15.94 -8.49
C ASP A 196 12.46 16.56 -9.56
N ASP A 197 12.72 17.83 -9.88
CA ASP A 197 11.99 18.61 -10.86
C ASP A 197 13.00 19.28 -11.79
N GLY A 198 13.57 18.46 -12.68
CA GLY A 198 14.53 18.89 -13.70
C GLY A 198 13.98 19.92 -14.71
N MET A 199 12.68 20.24 -14.64
CA MET A 199 12.07 21.36 -15.37
C MET A 199 12.08 22.69 -14.59
N TYR A 200 12.54 22.73 -13.34
CA TYR A 200 12.61 23.95 -12.54
C TYR A 200 13.42 25.06 -13.22
N ASP A 201 14.69 24.79 -13.52
CA ASP A 201 15.60 25.77 -14.14
C ASP A 201 15.19 26.11 -15.59
N GLN A 202 14.58 25.14 -16.30
CA GLN A 202 14.13 25.32 -17.69
C GLN A 202 12.89 26.21 -17.80
N LEU A 203 11.97 26.12 -16.83
CA LEU A 203 10.67 26.81 -16.87
C LEU A 203 10.66 28.16 -16.13
N ARG A 204 11.68 28.52 -15.34
CA ARG A 204 11.59 29.66 -14.41
C ARG A 204 12.84 30.56 -14.28
N PRO A 205 13.18 31.38 -15.29
CA PRO A 205 14.08 32.50 -15.09
C PRO A 205 13.45 33.60 -14.20
N GLY A 206 13.99 33.82 -13.01
CA GLY A 206 13.73 35.01 -12.19
C GLY A 206 12.37 35.09 -11.49
N MET A 207 11.30 35.45 -12.19
CA MET A 207 10.05 35.92 -11.58
C MET A 207 9.24 34.85 -10.83
N ASP A 208 9.37 33.58 -11.23
CA ASP A 208 8.65 32.46 -10.61
C ASP A 208 9.48 31.71 -9.56
N ALA A 209 10.60 32.30 -9.13
CA ALA A 209 11.41 31.78 -8.04
C ALA A 209 10.62 31.76 -6.73
N VAL A 210 10.68 30.64 -6.01
CA VAL A 210 9.97 30.43 -4.76
C VAL A 210 10.51 31.37 -3.68
N HIS A 211 9.61 32.04 -2.94
CA HIS A 211 9.96 33.11 -1.99
C HIS A 211 9.19 33.03 -0.66
N TYR A 212 7.90 32.72 -0.69
CA TYR A 212 7.00 32.72 0.47
C TYR A 212 6.66 31.30 0.91
N VAL A 213 6.41 31.13 2.20
CA VAL A 213 6.02 29.85 2.79
C VAL A 213 4.60 29.93 3.32
N GLY A 214 3.78 28.95 2.94
CA GLY A 214 2.44 28.72 3.49
C GLY A 214 2.44 27.53 4.46
N LEU A 215 1.66 27.63 5.53
CA LEU A 215 1.48 26.59 6.54
C LEU A 215 0.01 26.17 6.57
N GLY A 216 -0.25 24.87 6.40
CA GLY A 216 -1.61 24.33 6.25
C GLY A 216 -1.80 23.00 6.95
N ASN A 217 -3.06 22.58 7.11
CA ASN A 217 -3.45 21.35 7.78
C ASN A 217 -4.34 20.50 6.87
N SER A 218 -3.76 19.50 6.18
CA SER A 218 -4.51 18.62 5.26
C SER A 218 -5.18 17.41 5.96
N ALA A 219 -5.48 17.50 7.26
CA ALA A 219 -6.27 16.49 7.97
C ALA A 219 -7.66 16.29 7.33
N LEU A 220 -8.20 15.07 7.37
CA LEU A 220 -9.35 14.67 6.55
C LEU A 220 -10.49 14.06 7.38
N GLY A 221 -11.68 14.66 7.29
CA GLY A 221 -12.92 14.10 7.80
C GLY A 221 -13.25 14.49 9.24
N ARG A 222 -14.19 13.78 9.86
CA ARG A 222 -14.79 14.15 11.16
C ARG A 222 -13.83 14.04 12.36
N SER A 223 -12.64 13.48 12.16
CA SER A 223 -11.60 13.27 13.17
C SER A 223 -10.51 14.35 13.18
N ALA A 224 -10.51 15.22 12.16
CA ALA A 224 -9.51 16.23 11.94
C ALA A 224 -9.45 17.21 13.12
N THR A 225 -8.23 17.49 13.59
CA THR A 225 -7.96 18.43 14.68
C THR A 225 -7.00 19.50 14.20
N ASP A 226 -7.05 20.67 14.83
CA ASP A 226 -6.08 21.74 14.60
C ASP A 226 -4.65 21.22 14.67
N LEU A 227 -3.87 21.64 13.69
CA LEU A 227 -2.42 21.59 13.68
C LEU A 227 -1.92 22.68 14.64
N LYS A 228 -0.93 22.38 15.47
CA LYS A 228 -0.13 23.41 16.16
C LYS A 228 1.24 23.50 15.53
N VAL A 229 1.73 24.70 15.25
CA VAL A 229 3.07 24.99 14.73
C VAL A 229 3.75 26.04 15.61
N ARG A 230 5.05 25.91 15.85
CA ARG A 230 5.90 26.92 16.50
C ARG A 230 7.32 26.88 15.92
N ASN A 231 8.19 27.78 16.37
CA ASN A 231 9.62 27.79 16.01
C ASN A 231 9.86 27.77 14.49
N VAL A 232 8.95 28.39 13.72
CA VAL A 232 9.05 28.46 12.25
C VAL A 232 10.22 29.35 11.88
N ARG A 233 11.10 28.87 10.99
CA ARG A 233 12.22 29.62 10.43
C ARG A 233 12.29 29.39 8.93
N VAL A 234 12.52 30.46 8.17
CA VAL A 234 12.69 30.45 6.71
C VAL A 234 14.01 31.14 6.38
N MET A 235 14.87 30.47 5.63
CA MET A 235 16.21 30.98 5.27
C MET A 235 16.58 30.56 3.84
N ALA A 236 17.57 31.24 3.27
CA ALA A 236 18.10 30.86 1.96
C ALA A 236 18.98 29.60 2.08
N VAL A 237 19.12 28.84 1.00
CA VAL A 237 20.08 27.72 0.92
C VAL A 237 21.51 28.27 0.98
N PRO A 238 22.39 27.74 1.85
CA PRO A 238 23.76 28.25 2.01
C PRO A 238 24.64 28.00 0.78
N PRO A 239 25.79 28.69 0.62
CA PRO A 239 26.64 28.62 -0.57
C PRO A 239 27.07 27.20 -0.97
N GLN A 240 27.38 26.35 0.02
CA GLN A 240 27.77 24.94 -0.11
C GLN A 240 26.61 24.00 -0.45
N GLY A 241 25.36 24.47 -0.43
CA GLY A 241 24.16 23.64 -0.50
C GLY A 241 23.93 22.80 0.75
N ILE A 242 22.95 21.91 0.70
CA ILE A 242 22.62 20.99 1.79
C ILE A 242 22.81 19.55 1.31
N ALA A 243 23.69 18.81 1.98
CA ALA A 243 23.84 17.37 1.78
C ALA A 243 22.69 16.62 2.45
N LEU A 244 22.14 15.63 1.75
CA LEU A 244 21.01 14.83 2.24
C LEU A 244 21.51 13.49 2.75
N THR A 245 21.17 13.16 3.99
CA THR A 245 21.32 11.81 4.58
C THR A 245 19.93 11.18 4.67
N PRO A 246 19.68 10.04 4.00
CA PRO A 246 18.39 9.36 4.10
C PRO A 246 18.10 8.93 5.56
N MET A 247 16.82 8.85 5.89
CA MET A 247 16.36 8.25 7.15
C MET A 247 16.64 6.74 7.12
N SER A 248 17.00 6.12 8.25
CA SER A 248 17.09 4.66 8.31
C SER A 248 15.69 4.06 8.22
N GLU A 249 15.52 2.92 7.55
CA GLU A 249 14.21 2.23 7.46
C GLU A 249 13.64 1.95 8.86
N SER A 250 14.52 1.65 9.82
CA SER A 250 14.15 1.46 11.22
C SER A 250 13.54 2.70 11.88
N ASP A 251 13.78 3.92 11.38
CA ASP A 251 13.23 5.17 11.95
C ASP A 251 11.94 5.61 11.25
N ILE A 252 11.71 5.16 10.01
CA ILE A 252 10.50 5.47 9.20
C ILE A 252 9.22 4.94 9.85
N PHE A 253 9.32 3.82 10.58
CA PHE A 253 8.20 3.12 11.20
C PHE A 253 8.11 3.29 12.73
N LYS A 254 9.16 3.79 13.40
CA LYS A 254 9.17 4.03 14.87
C LYS A 254 8.12 5.06 15.25
N SER A 255 6.99 4.60 15.76
CA SER A 255 5.88 5.46 16.10
C SER A 255 6.03 6.00 17.53
N SER A 256 5.36 7.11 17.83
CA SER A 256 5.29 7.60 19.23
C SER A 256 4.48 6.69 20.17
N GLN A 257 3.89 5.60 19.65
CA GLN A 257 3.19 4.58 20.43
C GLN A 257 4.20 3.64 21.11
N ASP A 258 5.23 3.23 20.37
CA ASP A 258 6.22 2.19 20.72
C ASP A 258 6.95 2.50 22.03
N VAL A 259 7.17 3.78 22.31
CA VAL A 259 7.81 4.28 23.55
C VAL A 259 6.92 4.08 24.79
N ASN A 260 5.59 4.09 24.63
CA ASN A 260 4.67 3.72 25.72
C ASN A 260 4.59 2.20 25.86
N ASP A 261 4.54 1.47 24.75
CA ASP A 261 4.40 0.02 24.75
C ASP A 261 5.65 -0.65 25.38
N ALA A 262 6.86 -0.13 25.14
CA ALA A 262 8.08 -0.53 25.84
C ALA A 262 8.05 -0.24 27.36
N ALA A 263 7.46 0.88 27.78
CA ALA A 263 7.31 1.23 29.20
C ALA A 263 6.28 0.34 29.92
N LEU A 264 5.26 -0.14 29.20
CA LEU A 264 4.31 -1.14 29.70
C LEU A 264 4.93 -2.54 29.79
N LEU A 265 5.79 -2.90 28.84
CA LEU A 265 6.54 -4.16 28.84
C LEU A 265 7.42 -4.30 30.10
N ALA A 266 8.16 -3.25 30.44
CA ALA A 266 8.97 -3.20 31.67
C ALA A 266 8.13 -3.36 32.97
N GLN A 267 6.90 -2.83 33.00
CA GLN A 267 5.99 -3.01 34.15
C GLN A 267 5.47 -4.45 34.26
N TYR A 268 5.22 -5.13 33.13
CA TYR A 268 4.87 -6.56 33.12
C TYR A 268 6.04 -7.44 33.59
N GLU A 269 7.27 -7.15 33.14
CA GLU A 269 8.47 -7.85 33.60
C GLU A 269 8.70 -7.69 35.11
N GLU A 270 8.47 -6.48 35.65
CA GLU A 270 8.50 -6.21 37.09
C GLU A 270 7.47 -7.04 37.87
N GLU A 271 6.22 -7.14 37.42
CA GLU A 271 5.20 -7.98 38.08
C GLU A 271 5.51 -9.47 37.98
N CYS A 272 6.01 -9.94 36.83
CA CYS A 272 6.52 -11.30 36.68
C CYS A 272 7.70 -11.60 37.64
N ALA A 273 8.63 -10.65 37.81
CA ALA A 273 9.73 -10.78 38.77
C ALA A 273 9.23 -10.82 40.23
N LYS A 274 8.28 -9.96 40.60
CA LYS A 274 7.63 -9.95 41.93
C LYS A 274 6.85 -11.25 42.17
N ALA A 275 6.18 -11.79 41.17
CA ALA A 275 5.46 -13.07 41.24
C ALA A 275 6.43 -14.26 41.44
N LYS A 276 7.53 -14.32 40.68
CA LYS A 276 8.60 -15.33 40.87
C LYS A 276 9.21 -15.24 42.28
N ALA A 277 9.51 -14.03 42.75
CA ALA A 277 10.05 -13.81 44.10
C ALA A 277 9.07 -14.24 45.21
N ARG A 278 7.76 -14.04 45.04
CA ARG A 278 6.72 -14.53 45.96
C ARG A 278 6.63 -16.06 45.93
N ALA A 279 6.60 -16.68 44.75
CA ALA A 279 6.54 -18.14 44.59
C ALA A 279 7.70 -18.83 45.34
N VAL A 280 8.94 -18.38 45.11
CA VAL A 280 10.14 -18.86 45.81
C VAL A 280 10.05 -18.60 47.32
N LYS A 281 9.64 -17.40 47.75
CA LYS A 281 9.58 -17.03 49.18
C LYS A 281 8.54 -17.84 49.98
N PHE A 282 7.44 -18.25 49.36
CA PHE A 282 6.35 -18.98 50.01
C PHE A 282 6.32 -20.48 49.70
N GLY A 283 7.25 -21.00 48.88
CA GLY A 283 7.31 -22.41 48.50
C GLY A 283 6.13 -22.87 47.63
N VAL A 284 5.50 -21.95 46.90
CA VAL A 284 4.32 -22.21 46.07
C VAL A 284 4.73 -22.31 44.60
N GLU A 285 4.08 -23.18 43.85
CA GLU A 285 4.24 -23.27 42.39
C GLU A 285 4.08 -21.89 41.72
N TYR A 286 5.05 -21.51 40.89
CA TYR A 286 4.97 -20.25 40.14
C TYR A 286 3.88 -20.36 39.07
N LYS A 287 2.78 -19.63 39.29
CA LYS A 287 1.85 -19.26 38.23
C LYS A 287 2.25 -17.89 37.72
N GLU A 288 2.51 -17.82 36.41
CA GLU A 288 2.64 -16.54 35.70
C GLU A 288 1.35 -15.72 35.91
N PRO A 289 1.44 -14.40 36.14
CA PRO A 289 0.24 -13.56 36.14
C PRO A 289 -0.55 -13.79 34.83
N PRO A 290 -1.89 -13.69 34.86
CA PRO A 290 -2.68 -13.84 33.66
C PRO A 290 -2.22 -12.85 32.58
N LYS A 291 -2.28 -13.29 31.33
CA LYS A 291 -1.84 -12.56 30.12
C LYS A 291 -2.29 -11.09 30.16
N PRO A 292 -1.57 -10.16 29.48
CA PRO A 292 -1.83 -8.70 29.50
C PRO A 292 -3.30 -8.24 29.47
N ASP A 293 -4.19 -9.03 28.85
CA ASP A 293 -5.66 -8.90 28.88
C ASP A 293 -6.27 -8.68 30.28
N ALA A 294 -5.59 -9.07 31.35
CA ALA A 294 -6.07 -8.93 32.74
C ALA A 294 -5.78 -7.56 33.40
N PHE A 295 -4.86 -6.76 32.86
CA PHE A 295 -4.41 -5.49 33.46
C PHE A 295 -4.42 -4.30 32.49
N LEU A 296 -4.44 -4.56 31.19
CA LEU A 296 -4.54 -3.57 30.11
C LEU A 296 -5.91 -3.63 29.46
N ARG A 297 -6.29 -2.61 28.67
CA ARG A 297 -7.47 -2.79 27.79
C ARG A 297 -7.14 -3.83 26.73
N TYR A 298 -8.16 -4.60 26.34
CA TYR A 298 -8.07 -5.64 25.31
C TYR A 298 -7.39 -5.17 23.99
N SER A 299 -7.54 -3.89 23.64
CA SER A 299 -6.86 -3.25 22.48
C SER A 299 -5.35 -3.09 22.63
N GLU A 300 -4.84 -2.94 23.85
CA GLU A 300 -3.42 -2.77 24.18
C GLU A 300 -2.77 -4.14 24.40
N ALA A 301 -3.44 -5.01 25.17
CA ALA A 301 -3.07 -6.41 25.35
C ALA A 301 -3.02 -7.21 24.03
N ARG A 302 -3.77 -6.80 23.00
CA ARG A 302 -3.66 -7.39 21.65
C ARG A 302 -2.35 -7.01 20.96
N ARG A 303 -1.93 -5.75 21.05
CA ARG A 303 -0.69 -5.24 20.41
C ARG A 303 0.58 -5.82 21.00
N LEU A 304 0.60 -6.07 22.32
CA LEU A 304 1.71 -6.77 23.00
C LEU A 304 1.84 -8.26 22.59
N ARG A 305 1.02 -8.77 21.67
CA ARG A 305 1.18 -10.08 21.00
C ARG A 305 1.63 -9.97 19.54
N ASP A 306 1.63 -8.77 18.96
CA ASP A 306 2.04 -8.55 17.58
C ASP A 306 3.58 -8.42 17.53
N ASN A 307 4.28 -9.46 17.08
CA ASN A 307 5.74 -9.50 17.00
C ASN A 307 6.23 -8.56 15.87
N PRO A 308 7.07 -7.54 16.12
CA PRO A 308 7.39 -6.53 15.10
C PRO A 308 8.12 -7.07 13.86
N ASP A 309 8.92 -8.14 14.00
CA ASP A 309 9.56 -8.80 12.86
C ASP A 309 8.56 -9.58 11.98
N ALA A 310 7.37 -9.89 12.52
CA ALA A 310 6.23 -10.41 11.79
C ALA A 310 5.23 -9.26 11.55
N GLY A 311 5.52 -8.43 10.54
CA GLY A 311 4.65 -7.34 10.10
C GLY A 311 3.19 -7.80 9.88
N PHE A 312 2.24 -6.87 9.88
CA PHE A 312 0.78 -7.07 10.06
C PHE A 312 0.09 -8.16 9.21
N ILE A 313 0.32 -9.44 9.51
CA ILE A 313 -0.33 -10.59 8.88
C ILE A 313 -1.73 -10.74 9.48
N THR A 314 -2.74 -10.20 8.79
CA THR A 314 -4.16 -10.45 9.07
C THR A 314 -4.59 -11.83 8.55
N GLY A 315 -3.93 -12.87 9.03
CA GLY A 315 -4.18 -14.26 8.67
C GLY A 315 -3.55 -15.23 9.66
N ILE A 316 -4.22 -16.34 9.88
CA ILE A 316 -3.51 -17.56 10.29
C ILE A 316 -2.97 -18.16 8.98
N ASP A 317 -1.76 -18.68 8.98
CA ASP A 317 -1.26 -19.45 7.84
C ASP A 317 -2.10 -20.72 7.69
N THR A 318 -2.96 -20.74 6.66
CA THR A 318 -3.85 -21.85 6.32
C THR A 318 -3.14 -23.00 5.59
N LEU A 319 -1.88 -22.81 5.18
CA LEU A 319 -1.05 -23.83 4.55
C LEU A 319 -0.09 -24.50 5.56
N SER A 320 0.16 -23.87 6.71
CA SER A 320 0.81 -24.52 7.85
C SER A 320 0.07 -25.80 8.25
N LYS A 321 0.84 -26.89 8.37
CA LYS A 321 0.35 -28.21 8.76
C LYS A 321 -0.47 -28.18 10.05
N GLU A 322 -0.14 -27.32 11.02
CA GLU A 322 -0.89 -27.22 12.28
C GLU A 322 -2.31 -26.68 12.07
N GLU A 323 -2.48 -25.61 11.28
CA GLU A 323 -3.82 -25.07 11.01
C GLU A 323 -4.59 -25.95 10.02
N GLN A 324 -3.93 -26.66 9.10
CA GLN A 324 -4.55 -27.71 8.28
C GLN A 324 -5.11 -28.86 9.12
N GLU A 325 -4.33 -29.43 10.05
CA GLU A 325 -4.79 -30.49 10.96
C GLU A 325 -5.95 -30.01 11.85
N LYS A 326 -5.92 -28.75 12.26
CA LYS A 326 -6.95 -28.10 13.08
C LYS A 326 -8.20 -27.76 12.26
N ALA A 327 -8.07 -27.40 10.98
CA ALA A 327 -9.18 -27.24 10.04
C ALA A 327 -9.85 -28.59 9.74
N ALA A 328 -9.07 -29.65 9.50
CA ALA A 328 -9.58 -31.02 9.38
C ALA A 328 -10.31 -31.47 10.65
N ARG A 329 -9.77 -31.15 11.84
CA ARG A 329 -10.41 -31.43 13.14
C ARG A 329 -11.72 -30.65 13.34
N ARG A 330 -11.81 -29.40 12.87
CA ARG A 330 -13.07 -28.63 12.84
C ARG A 330 -14.07 -29.26 11.87
N LYS A 331 -13.65 -29.55 10.63
CA LYS A 331 -14.50 -30.17 9.59
C LYS A 331 -15.11 -31.49 10.10
N ARG A 332 -14.26 -32.41 10.59
CA ARG A 332 -14.71 -33.68 11.18
C ARG A 332 -15.70 -33.49 12.33
N ARG A 333 -15.48 -32.50 13.21
CA ARG A 333 -16.43 -32.20 14.30
C ARG A 333 -17.79 -31.71 13.77
N PHE A 334 -17.80 -30.86 12.74
CA PHE A 334 -19.07 -30.41 12.13
C PHE A 334 -19.77 -31.56 11.39
N GLU A 335 -19.03 -32.43 10.70
CA GLU A 335 -19.58 -33.65 10.08
C GLU A 335 -20.17 -34.60 11.14
N GLU A 336 -19.49 -34.80 12.28
CA GLU A 336 -20.00 -35.59 13.41
C GLU A 336 -21.24 -34.93 14.08
N GLU A 337 -21.30 -33.59 14.17
CA GLU A 337 -22.46 -32.85 14.70
C GLU A 337 -23.65 -32.86 13.72
N ASP A 338 -23.45 -32.75 12.41
CA ASP A 338 -24.54 -32.79 11.41
C ASP A 338 -25.05 -34.21 11.15
N VAL A 339 -24.18 -35.23 11.15
CA VAL A 339 -24.61 -36.64 11.16
C VAL A 339 -25.40 -36.96 12.42
N LYS A 340 -25.03 -36.36 13.57
CA LYS A 340 -25.84 -36.49 14.79
C LYS A 340 -27.18 -35.77 14.65
N ARG A 341 -27.25 -34.55 14.12
CA ARG A 341 -28.52 -33.83 13.88
C ARG A 341 -29.48 -34.63 13.00
N LYS A 342 -29.00 -35.18 11.87
CA LYS A 342 -29.83 -36.03 10.99
C LYS A 342 -30.32 -37.32 11.66
N ARG A 343 -29.60 -37.84 12.66
CA ARG A 343 -30.06 -38.99 13.47
C ARG A 343 -31.05 -38.59 14.56
N ASP A 344 -30.85 -37.45 15.20
CA ASP A 344 -31.71 -36.94 16.27
C ASP A 344 -33.01 -36.29 15.73
N SER A 345 -33.07 -35.88 14.45
CA SER A 345 -34.29 -35.29 13.84
C SER A 345 -35.31 -36.32 13.34
N GLY A 346 -34.89 -37.57 13.10
CA GLY A 346 -35.76 -38.64 12.58
C GLY A 346 -35.93 -38.65 11.05
N ASP A 347 -35.44 -37.62 10.35
CA ASP A 347 -35.49 -37.53 8.88
C ASP A 347 -34.48 -38.49 8.23
N MET A 348 -34.86 -39.76 8.16
CA MET A 348 -34.17 -40.80 7.39
C MET A 348 -35.12 -41.38 6.31
N GLU A 349 -35.79 -40.48 5.59
CA GLU A 349 -36.46 -40.77 4.32
C GLU A 349 -35.62 -40.23 3.16
N ASP A 350 -35.61 -40.97 2.05
CA ASP A 350 -34.89 -40.59 0.83
C ASP A 350 -35.55 -39.37 0.18
N VAL A 351 -34.77 -38.30 -0.03
CA VAL A 351 -35.21 -37.15 -0.84
C VAL A 351 -34.48 -37.21 -2.17
N GLU A 352 -35.08 -37.95 -3.10
CA GLU A 352 -34.83 -37.73 -4.52
C GLU A 352 -35.23 -36.32 -4.92
N ASN A 353 -34.53 -35.83 -5.93
CA ASN A 353 -34.80 -34.65 -6.76
C ASN A 353 -36.26 -34.12 -6.70
N THR A 354 -36.46 -32.88 -6.24
CA THR A 354 -37.71 -32.15 -6.48
C THR A 354 -37.42 -30.68 -6.79
N GLU A 355 -37.69 -30.28 -8.03
CA GLU A 355 -37.82 -28.88 -8.44
C GLU A 355 -39.22 -28.39 -8.08
N ASP A 356 -39.34 -27.22 -7.45
CA ASP A 356 -40.16 -26.11 -7.97
C ASP A 356 -40.00 -24.86 -7.08
N GLY A 357 -40.34 -23.67 -7.61
CA GLY A 357 -40.03 -22.39 -6.98
C GLY A 357 -41.24 -21.60 -6.46
N GLU A 358 -40.98 -20.59 -5.62
CA GLU A 358 -41.94 -19.53 -5.30
C GLU A 358 -41.24 -18.16 -5.17
N ASP A 359 -41.86 -17.10 -5.70
CA ASP A 359 -41.25 -15.77 -5.83
C ASP A 359 -41.19 -15.00 -4.50
N VAL A 360 -39.98 -14.60 -4.09
CA VAL A 360 -39.77 -13.63 -2.99
C VAL A 360 -38.81 -12.52 -3.42
N VAL A 361 -39.17 -11.27 -3.10
CA VAL A 361 -38.57 -10.04 -3.64
C VAL A 361 -37.04 -9.99 -3.49
N VAL A 362 -36.36 -9.88 -4.63
CA VAL A 362 -34.89 -9.92 -4.73
C VAL A 362 -34.23 -8.72 -4.07
N THR A 363 -33.32 -9.00 -3.12
CA THR A 363 -32.14 -8.16 -2.87
C THR A 363 -30.90 -9.01 -3.17
N ASP A 364 -30.14 -8.65 -4.20
CA ASP A 364 -29.11 -9.52 -4.78
C ASP A 364 -28.00 -9.93 -3.79
N LYS A 365 -28.16 -11.14 -3.25
CA LYS A 365 -27.06 -12.05 -2.89
C LYS A 365 -27.20 -13.29 -3.76
N LYS A 366 -26.82 -13.19 -5.04
CA LYS A 366 -26.76 -14.35 -5.94
C LYS A 366 -25.90 -15.45 -5.33
N SER A 367 -26.28 -16.69 -5.60
CA SER A 367 -25.64 -17.87 -5.03
C SER A 367 -24.15 -17.91 -5.34
N LYS A 368 -23.34 -18.35 -4.37
CA LYS A 368 -21.90 -18.55 -4.53
C LYS A 368 -21.61 -19.96 -5.05
N ASP A 369 -22.35 -20.38 -6.06
CA ASP A 369 -22.13 -21.65 -6.71
C ASP A 369 -20.85 -21.54 -7.55
N PRO A 370 -19.95 -22.55 -7.52
CA PRO A 370 -18.71 -22.50 -8.28
C PRO A 370 -18.99 -22.63 -9.78
N LEU A 371 -18.20 -21.96 -10.62
CA LEU A 371 -18.28 -22.14 -12.07
C LEU A 371 -17.99 -23.60 -12.48
N PRO A 372 -18.73 -24.18 -13.45
CA PRO A 372 -18.42 -25.50 -14.00
C PRO A 372 -16.99 -25.52 -14.57
N ILE A 373 -16.24 -26.57 -14.25
CA ILE A 373 -14.79 -26.65 -14.54
C ILE A 373 -14.51 -26.92 -16.02
N GLU A 374 -15.51 -27.43 -16.73
CA GLU A 374 -15.56 -27.66 -18.17
C GLU A 374 -15.34 -26.34 -18.95
N GLN A 375 -15.87 -25.22 -18.42
CA GLN A 375 -15.77 -23.89 -19.04
C GLN A 375 -14.35 -23.37 -19.19
N ALA A 376 -13.38 -23.94 -18.46
CA ALA A 376 -11.97 -23.64 -18.65
C ALA A 376 -11.43 -24.04 -20.03
N TRP A 377 -12.07 -25.02 -20.69
CA TRP A 377 -11.60 -25.60 -21.95
C TRP A 377 -12.35 -25.07 -23.18
N ASP A 378 -13.56 -24.54 -23.01
CA ASP A 378 -14.45 -24.04 -24.08
C ASP A 378 -13.84 -22.94 -24.98
N ASN A 379 -12.78 -22.25 -24.51
CA ASN A 379 -12.08 -21.21 -25.27
C ASN A 379 -10.58 -21.52 -25.50
N GLN A 380 -10.14 -22.77 -25.32
CA GLN A 380 -8.73 -23.18 -25.36
C GLN A 380 -7.97 -22.67 -26.60
N ASP A 381 -8.55 -22.79 -27.79
CA ASP A 381 -7.92 -22.38 -29.06
C ASP A 381 -7.72 -20.87 -29.21
N ARG A 382 -8.48 -20.05 -28.46
CA ARG A 382 -8.28 -18.59 -28.41
C ARG A 382 -7.15 -18.24 -27.45
N VAL A 383 -7.17 -18.86 -26.26
CA VAL A 383 -6.21 -18.62 -25.17
C VAL A 383 -4.78 -18.91 -25.62
N SER A 384 -4.55 -20.04 -26.30
CA SER A 384 -3.22 -20.49 -26.73
C SER A 384 -2.44 -19.44 -27.54
N SER A 385 -3.13 -18.62 -28.34
CA SER A 385 -2.52 -17.65 -29.25
C SER A 385 -2.02 -16.35 -28.60
N GLN A 386 -2.43 -16.06 -27.36
CA GLN A 386 -2.20 -14.76 -26.70
C GLN A 386 -1.61 -14.91 -25.28
N ARG A 387 -1.25 -16.12 -24.89
CA ARG A 387 -0.77 -16.47 -23.56
C ARG A 387 0.74 -16.32 -23.44
N MET A 388 1.18 -15.66 -22.38
CA MET A 388 2.55 -15.79 -21.88
C MET A 388 2.58 -17.00 -20.94
N ASP A 389 3.10 -18.13 -21.40
CA ASP A 389 3.36 -19.26 -20.53
C ASP A 389 4.56 -18.98 -19.62
N PRO A 390 4.57 -19.53 -18.38
CA PRO A 390 5.78 -19.54 -17.58
C PRO A 390 6.91 -20.31 -18.33
N PRO A 391 8.19 -19.96 -18.13
CA PRO A 391 9.30 -20.77 -18.61
C PRO A 391 9.23 -22.22 -18.07
N HIS A 392 9.48 -23.21 -18.93
CA HIS A 392 9.34 -24.65 -18.61
C HIS A 392 10.02 -25.09 -17.31
N HIS A 393 11.15 -24.46 -16.95
CA HIS A 393 11.92 -24.77 -15.75
C HIS A 393 11.23 -24.37 -14.43
N LEU A 394 10.11 -23.65 -14.45
CA LEU A 394 9.36 -23.26 -13.25
C LEU A 394 8.29 -24.28 -12.82
N TYR A 395 7.94 -25.26 -13.66
CA TYR A 395 6.90 -26.28 -13.38
C TYR A 395 7.27 -27.70 -13.83
N SER A 396 8.44 -27.91 -14.44
CA SER A 396 8.95 -29.26 -14.74
C SER A 396 9.22 -30.04 -13.44
N ILE A 397 8.33 -30.99 -13.10
CA ILE A 397 8.54 -31.91 -11.97
C ILE A 397 9.74 -32.81 -12.28
N ILE A 398 10.86 -32.54 -11.60
CA ILE A 398 12.05 -33.41 -11.48
C ILE A 398 12.55 -33.99 -12.81
N THR A 399 13.32 -33.20 -13.56
CA THR A 399 14.35 -33.76 -14.46
C THR A 399 15.69 -33.14 -14.07
N THR A 400 16.66 -33.97 -13.68
CA THR A 400 17.96 -33.54 -13.15
C THR A 400 18.95 -33.21 -14.25
N GLU A 401 18.71 -32.15 -15.02
CA GLU A 401 19.72 -31.49 -15.86
C GLU A 401 19.28 -30.05 -16.13
N ALA A 402 20.05 -29.07 -15.64
CA ALA A 402 19.76 -27.65 -15.84
C ALA A 402 20.42 -27.16 -17.15
N PRO A 403 19.67 -26.61 -18.12
CA PRO A 403 20.24 -26.15 -19.37
C PRO A 403 21.07 -24.87 -19.18
N THR A 404 22.22 -24.81 -19.85
CA THR A 404 23.09 -23.62 -19.87
C THR A 404 22.40 -22.46 -20.60
N LEU A 405 22.06 -21.39 -19.89
CA LEU A 405 21.53 -20.15 -20.50
C LEU A 405 22.64 -19.41 -21.27
N GLU A 406 22.33 -18.96 -22.49
CA GLU A 406 23.17 -18.02 -23.22
C GLU A 406 22.98 -16.57 -22.73
N TYR A 407 23.87 -15.68 -23.17
CA TYR A 407 24.00 -14.32 -22.66
C TYR A 407 22.76 -13.43 -22.91
N GLY A 408 22.11 -12.97 -21.84
CA GLY A 408 21.30 -11.75 -21.86
C GLY A 408 20.13 -11.71 -20.89
N GLU A 409 19.46 -12.85 -20.68
CA GLU A 409 18.21 -12.89 -19.92
C GLU A 409 18.45 -13.10 -18.42
N THR A 410 17.85 -12.25 -17.59
CA THR A 410 17.79 -12.47 -16.15
C THR A 410 16.87 -13.65 -15.83
N PRO A 411 17.27 -14.60 -14.97
CA PRO A 411 16.44 -15.76 -14.65
C PRO A 411 15.09 -15.34 -14.05
N ALA A 412 14.01 -16.02 -14.44
CA ALA A 412 12.66 -15.70 -14.00
C ALA A 412 12.49 -15.98 -12.49
N VAL A 413 12.31 -14.91 -11.70
CA VAL A 413 12.10 -15.01 -10.25
C VAL A 413 10.61 -15.09 -9.94
N LEU A 414 10.20 -16.10 -9.18
CA LEU A 414 8.82 -16.24 -8.69
C LEU A 414 8.51 -15.16 -7.64
N VAL A 415 7.59 -14.26 -7.95
CA VAL A 415 7.07 -13.23 -7.04
C VAL A 415 5.77 -13.76 -6.41
N LYS A 416 5.83 -14.17 -5.14
CA LYS A 416 4.72 -14.83 -4.44
C LYS A 416 3.58 -13.88 -4.06
N GLU A 417 3.89 -12.59 -4.01
CA GLU A 417 2.99 -11.49 -3.68
C GLU A 417 2.07 -11.11 -4.86
N LYS A 418 2.33 -11.67 -6.06
CA LYS A 418 1.56 -11.42 -7.29
C LYS A 418 0.71 -12.62 -7.69
N ILE A 419 -0.55 -12.38 -8.04
CA ILE A 419 -1.40 -13.33 -8.78
C ILE A 419 -1.57 -12.81 -10.21
N HIS A 420 -1.24 -13.63 -11.20
CA HIS A 420 -1.56 -13.35 -12.60
C HIS A 420 -3.01 -13.76 -12.91
N ILE A 421 -3.75 -12.93 -13.64
CA ILE A 421 -5.09 -13.23 -14.14
C ILE A 421 -5.11 -13.06 -15.65
N PHE A 422 -5.67 -14.05 -16.34
CA PHE A 422 -5.95 -14.06 -17.77
C PHE A 422 -7.46 -14.34 -17.97
N SER A 423 -8.13 -13.61 -18.87
CA SER A 423 -9.56 -13.80 -19.15
C SER A 423 -9.83 -14.77 -20.30
N LEU A 424 -10.84 -15.63 -20.14
CA LEU A 424 -11.38 -16.44 -21.22
C LEU A 424 -12.34 -15.64 -22.13
N ASP A 425 -12.96 -14.57 -21.60
CA ASP A 425 -13.84 -13.66 -22.34
C ASP A 425 -13.18 -12.28 -22.49
N TRP A 426 -12.77 -11.95 -23.72
CA TRP A 426 -12.35 -10.61 -24.14
C TRP A 426 -13.41 -9.56 -23.82
N ALA A 427 -14.63 -9.76 -24.31
CA ALA A 427 -15.67 -8.74 -24.39
C ALA A 427 -16.11 -8.29 -22.99
N ALA A 428 -16.26 -9.24 -22.06
CA ALA A 428 -16.42 -8.94 -20.65
C ALA A 428 -15.18 -8.24 -20.06
N PHE A 429 -13.97 -8.76 -20.27
CA PHE A 429 -12.77 -8.21 -19.61
C PHE A 429 -12.43 -6.77 -20.04
N LYS A 430 -12.66 -6.39 -21.30
CA LYS A 430 -12.53 -4.98 -21.74
C LYS A 430 -13.53 -4.02 -21.07
N GLN A 431 -14.55 -4.54 -20.40
CA GLN A 431 -15.47 -3.76 -19.57
C GLN A 431 -15.05 -3.66 -18.10
N ILE A 432 -14.18 -4.56 -17.61
CA ILE A 432 -13.64 -4.61 -16.25
C ILE A 432 -12.60 -3.51 -16.01
N ARG A 433 -12.55 -2.94 -14.81
CA ARG A 433 -11.60 -1.91 -14.38
C ARG A 433 -10.98 -2.31 -13.04
N SER A 434 -9.88 -1.65 -12.64
CA SER A 434 -9.19 -1.97 -11.37
C SER A 434 -10.12 -2.05 -10.14
N PRO A 435 -11.15 -1.18 -9.94
CA PRO A 435 -12.08 -1.33 -8.82
C PRO A 435 -12.85 -2.67 -8.80
N ASP A 436 -13.19 -3.22 -9.97
CA ASP A 436 -13.92 -4.48 -10.11
C ASP A 436 -13.04 -5.66 -9.67
N ILE A 437 -11.80 -5.68 -10.14
CA ILE A 437 -10.75 -6.63 -9.73
C ILE A 437 -10.52 -6.54 -8.21
N MET A 438 -10.32 -5.33 -7.69
CA MET A 438 -10.04 -5.08 -6.27
C MET A 438 -11.23 -5.47 -5.37
N ALA A 439 -12.47 -5.37 -5.85
CA ALA A 439 -13.64 -5.84 -5.12
C ALA A 439 -13.77 -7.38 -5.11
N HIS A 440 -13.46 -8.05 -6.22
CA HIS A 440 -13.47 -9.52 -6.27
C HIS A 440 -12.51 -10.13 -5.24
N PHE A 441 -11.37 -9.47 -4.98
CA PHE A 441 -10.38 -9.91 -3.99
C PHE A 441 -10.44 -9.18 -2.65
N ALA A 442 -11.45 -8.34 -2.39
CA ALA A 442 -11.48 -7.42 -1.23
C ALA A 442 -11.29 -8.10 0.13
N ASP A 443 -11.84 -9.30 0.32
CA ASP A 443 -11.72 -10.10 1.56
C ASP A 443 -10.26 -10.51 1.90
N TYR A 444 -9.33 -10.40 0.94
CA TYR A 444 -7.91 -10.79 1.08
C TYR A 444 -6.94 -9.60 1.13
N GLY A 445 -7.41 -8.37 0.91
CA GLY A 445 -6.60 -7.16 0.89
C GLY A 445 -5.66 -7.05 -0.34
N PRO A 446 -6.20 -6.79 -1.54
CA PRO A 446 -5.40 -6.53 -2.74
C PRO A 446 -4.90 -5.08 -2.74
N SER A 447 -3.65 -4.87 -3.15
CA SER A 447 -2.94 -3.59 -3.00
C SER A 447 -2.89 -2.79 -4.30
N TYR A 448 -2.69 -3.46 -5.44
CA TYR A 448 -2.60 -2.83 -6.76
C TYR A 448 -2.97 -3.79 -7.90
N VAL A 449 -3.39 -3.24 -9.04
CA VAL A 449 -3.66 -4.00 -10.28
C VAL A 449 -2.80 -3.44 -11.42
N GLU A 450 -1.85 -4.27 -11.86
CA GLU A 450 -0.90 -4.01 -12.94
C GLU A 450 -1.47 -4.60 -14.24
N TRP A 451 -2.06 -3.75 -15.09
CA TRP A 451 -2.59 -4.17 -16.39
C TRP A 451 -1.45 -4.44 -17.37
N LEU A 452 -1.45 -5.63 -17.99
CA LEU A 452 -0.40 -6.06 -18.92
C LEU A 452 -0.85 -5.89 -20.36
N ASN A 453 -2.10 -6.27 -20.65
CA ASN A 453 -2.75 -6.07 -21.94
C ASN A 453 -4.28 -6.05 -21.78
N ASP A 454 -4.98 -6.08 -22.92
CA ASP A 454 -6.44 -6.08 -23.02
C ASP A 454 -7.15 -7.32 -22.40
N TYR A 455 -6.41 -8.35 -21.99
CA TYR A 455 -6.90 -9.68 -21.58
C TYR A 455 -6.26 -10.21 -20.29
N SER A 456 -5.20 -9.58 -19.78
CA SER A 456 -4.50 -10.01 -18.56
C SER A 456 -3.95 -8.87 -17.70
N CYS A 457 -3.86 -9.15 -16.39
CA CYS A 457 -3.31 -8.25 -15.38
C CYS A 457 -2.68 -9.05 -14.23
N ASN A 458 -1.75 -8.44 -13.50
CA ASN A 458 -1.28 -8.96 -12.22
C ASN A 458 -1.96 -8.20 -11.06
N ILE A 459 -2.38 -8.91 -10.02
CA ILE A 459 -2.78 -8.33 -8.74
C ILE A 459 -1.61 -8.46 -7.79
N LEU A 460 -1.19 -7.35 -7.18
CA LEU A 460 -0.21 -7.32 -6.10
C LEU A 460 -0.92 -7.28 -4.74
N PHE A 461 -0.44 -8.08 -3.78
CA PHE A 461 -0.88 -8.10 -2.39
C PHE A 461 0.26 -7.64 -1.46
N ASP A 462 -0.07 -7.16 -0.26
CA ASP A 462 0.92 -6.69 0.72
C ASP A 462 1.84 -7.81 1.27
N CYS A 463 1.48 -9.09 1.10
CA CYS A 463 2.32 -10.23 1.52
C CYS A 463 1.95 -11.55 0.83
N GLU A 464 2.89 -12.52 0.81
CA GLU A 464 2.69 -13.86 0.24
C GLU A 464 1.44 -14.58 0.80
N TYR A 465 1.13 -14.41 2.10
CA TYR A 465 -0.01 -15.09 2.73
C TYR A 465 -1.37 -14.56 2.28
N SER A 466 -1.47 -13.31 1.85
CA SER A 466 -2.71 -12.78 1.29
C SER A 466 -2.92 -13.26 -0.14
N ALA A 467 -1.86 -13.26 -0.97
CA ALA A 467 -1.91 -13.87 -2.30
C ALA A 467 -2.23 -15.37 -2.24
N ALA A 468 -1.57 -16.14 -1.37
CA ALA A 468 -1.82 -17.57 -1.21
C ALA A 468 -3.28 -17.87 -0.78
N ARG A 469 -3.85 -17.10 0.16
CA ARG A 469 -5.25 -17.26 0.58
C ARG A 469 -6.24 -16.84 -0.50
N ALA A 470 -5.98 -15.74 -1.22
CA ALA A 470 -6.78 -15.32 -2.36
C ALA A 470 -6.82 -16.42 -3.43
N LEU A 471 -5.65 -16.96 -3.80
CA LEU A 471 -5.52 -18.04 -4.78
C LEU A 471 -6.27 -19.30 -4.32
N ALA A 472 -6.05 -19.77 -3.09
CA ALA A 472 -6.66 -21.01 -2.60
C ALA A 472 -8.20 -20.96 -2.44
N ASN A 473 -8.79 -19.78 -2.25
CA ASN A 473 -10.24 -19.65 -2.02
C ASN A 473 -11.02 -19.15 -3.25
N CYS A 474 -10.38 -18.36 -4.13
CA CYS A 474 -11.00 -17.82 -5.35
C CYS A 474 -10.70 -18.66 -6.60
N THR A 475 -9.95 -19.76 -6.48
CA THR A 475 -9.66 -20.68 -7.61
C THR A 475 -9.90 -22.14 -7.28
N MET A 476 -9.98 -22.97 -8.31
CA MET A 476 -9.95 -24.44 -8.24
C MET A 476 -8.83 -24.98 -9.13
N GLU A 477 -8.27 -26.15 -8.77
CA GLU A 477 -7.28 -26.84 -9.61
C GLU A 477 -7.93 -27.34 -10.89
N LEU A 478 -7.28 -27.08 -12.03
CA LEU A 478 -7.67 -27.69 -13.31
C LEU A 478 -7.29 -29.17 -13.29
N PRO A 479 -8.22 -30.11 -13.58
CA PRO A 479 -7.85 -31.49 -13.85
C PRO A 479 -7.02 -31.52 -15.13
N SER A 480 -6.12 -32.50 -15.24
CA SER A 480 -5.53 -32.85 -16.54
C SER A 480 -6.64 -33.05 -17.57
N PRO A 481 -6.52 -32.51 -18.80
CA PRO A 481 -7.58 -32.61 -19.79
C PRO A 481 -7.90 -34.09 -20.07
N PRO A 482 -9.20 -34.46 -20.21
CA PRO A 482 -9.57 -35.84 -20.45
C PRO A 482 -8.85 -36.36 -21.70
N PRO A 483 -8.30 -37.59 -21.67
CA PRO A 483 -7.45 -38.09 -22.74
C PRO A 483 -8.23 -38.10 -24.05
N THR A 484 -7.65 -37.48 -25.09
CA THR A 484 -8.21 -37.50 -26.44
C THR A 484 -8.40 -38.97 -26.85
N THR A 485 -9.63 -39.34 -27.22
CA THR A 485 -9.98 -40.71 -27.60
C THR A 485 -9.41 -41.07 -28.98
N SER A 486 -8.11 -41.32 -29.03
CA SER A 486 -7.37 -41.78 -30.20
C SER A 486 -6.45 -42.98 -29.93
N ASP A 487 -6.29 -43.39 -28.66
CA ASP A 487 -5.54 -44.59 -28.24
C ASP A 487 -6.35 -45.39 -27.21
N ALA A 488 -7.28 -46.21 -27.70
CA ALA A 488 -8.14 -47.07 -26.88
C ALA A 488 -8.33 -48.45 -27.53
N THR A 489 -7.23 -49.10 -27.92
CA THR A 489 -7.26 -50.41 -28.59
C THR A 489 -6.19 -51.35 -28.02
N THR A 490 -6.59 -52.59 -27.73
CA THR A 490 -5.70 -53.74 -27.44
C THR A 490 -5.05 -53.77 -26.05
N THR A 491 -5.81 -54.16 -25.02
CA THR A 491 -5.61 -55.50 -24.44
C THR A 491 -6.89 -56.01 -23.79
N GLU A 492 -7.29 -57.22 -24.19
CA GLU A 492 -8.37 -58.13 -23.69
C GLU A 492 -9.35 -58.49 -24.82
N THR A 493 -9.10 -59.60 -25.53
CA THR A 493 -9.51 -61.00 -25.27
C THR A 493 -10.81 -61.33 -26.03
N SER A 494 -10.78 -62.45 -26.75
CA SER A 494 -11.77 -63.02 -27.66
C SER A 494 -13.20 -63.16 -27.11
N ASP A 495 -14.22 -63.03 -27.97
CA ASP A 495 -14.74 -64.19 -28.70
C ASP A 495 -15.61 -63.83 -29.93
N GLU A 496 -15.97 -64.84 -30.72
CA GLU A 496 -16.51 -64.75 -32.09
C GLU A 496 -18.04 -64.62 -32.20
N THR A 497 -18.49 -64.35 -33.44
CA THR A 497 -19.81 -64.61 -34.10
C THR A 497 -20.70 -63.40 -34.44
N ASN A 498 -21.53 -63.43 -35.50
CA ASN A 498 -21.41 -64.00 -36.87
C ASN A 498 -22.61 -63.48 -37.72
N GLU A 499 -22.48 -63.37 -39.07
CA GLU A 499 -23.58 -63.14 -40.04
C GLU A 499 -24.43 -61.84 -39.82
N GLU A 500 -25.36 -61.34 -40.66
CA GLU A 500 -25.50 -61.13 -42.12
C GLU A 500 -26.38 -59.84 -42.29
N GLU A 501 -26.62 -59.17 -43.42
CA GLU A 501 -26.46 -59.40 -44.87
C GLU A 501 -26.19 -58.04 -45.61
N GLN A 502 -26.38 -57.97 -46.93
CA GLN A 502 -26.43 -56.78 -47.81
C GLN A 502 -27.29 -57.15 -49.05
N PRO A 503 -27.64 -56.25 -50.01
CA PRO A 503 -27.96 -54.81 -50.01
C PRO A 503 -29.38 -54.67 -50.68
N PRO A 504 -29.65 -53.94 -51.80
CA PRO A 504 -29.27 -52.60 -52.31
C PRO A 504 -30.54 -51.67 -52.33
N GLU A 505 -30.89 -50.73 -53.24
CA GLU A 505 -30.37 -50.20 -54.52
C GLU A 505 -30.94 -48.79 -54.82
N SER A 506 -30.53 -48.20 -55.96
CA SER A 506 -31.04 -46.99 -56.65
C SER A 506 -30.64 -45.61 -56.06
N MET A 507 -29.69 -44.89 -56.66
CA MET A 507 -29.71 -44.06 -57.91
C MET A 507 -30.16 -42.61 -57.61
N THR A 508 -29.53 -41.54 -58.09
CA THR A 508 -28.56 -41.33 -59.20
C THR A 508 -27.40 -40.37 -58.87
N ASP A 509 -26.34 -40.44 -59.67
CA ASP A 509 -25.39 -39.39 -60.10
C ASP A 509 -25.38 -38.01 -59.37
N ASP A 510 -24.19 -37.57 -58.96
CA ASP A 510 -23.29 -36.89 -59.92
C ASP A 510 -21.81 -37.02 -59.53
N SER A 511 -20.89 -36.94 -60.50
CA SER A 511 -19.47 -37.21 -60.28
C SER A 511 -18.55 -36.12 -60.82
N ASN A 512 -17.68 -35.58 -59.97
CA ASN A 512 -16.40 -35.02 -60.42
C ASN A 512 -15.34 -35.08 -59.32
N THR A 513 -14.41 -36.03 -59.45
CA THR A 513 -13.29 -36.21 -58.54
C THR A 513 -12.26 -35.11 -58.73
N ASN A 514 -11.89 -34.39 -57.67
CA ASN A 514 -10.65 -33.64 -57.65
C ASN A 514 -9.90 -33.85 -56.33
N ASN A 515 -8.74 -34.49 -56.40
CA ASN A 515 -7.93 -34.82 -55.23
C ASN A 515 -7.37 -33.56 -54.57
N ASN A 516 -7.60 -33.39 -53.27
CA ASN A 516 -6.76 -32.56 -52.43
C ASN A 516 -6.49 -33.28 -51.10
N ASN A 517 -5.22 -33.61 -50.87
CA ASN A 517 -4.75 -34.24 -49.64
C ASN A 517 -4.76 -33.22 -48.49
N ASN A 518 -5.91 -33.03 -47.84
CA ASN A 518 -5.92 -32.44 -46.51
C ASN A 518 -5.51 -33.50 -45.47
N ASN A 519 -4.20 -33.74 -45.40
CA ASN A 519 -3.56 -34.15 -44.17
C ASN A 519 -3.77 -33.03 -43.15
N ASN A 520 -4.93 -32.99 -42.49
CA ASN A 520 -5.06 -32.24 -41.24
C ASN A 520 -3.99 -32.81 -40.30
N PRO A 521 -3.05 -32.01 -39.79
CA PRO A 521 -2.13 -32.50 -38.77
C PRO A 521 -2.96 -32.94 -37.56
N PRO A 522 -2.52 -33.97 -36.80
CA PRO A 522 -3.17 -34.30 -35.55
C PRO A 522 -3.24 -33.03 -34.69
N SER A 523 -4.41 -32.76 -34.12
CA SER A 523 -4.61 -31.60 -33.26
C SER A 523 -3.51 -31.58 -32.18
N PRO A 524 -2.79 -30.47 -31.98
CA PRO A 524 -1.67 -30.44 -31.04
C PRO A 524 -2.13 -30.94 -29.68
N PRO A 525 -1.32 -31.77 -28.98
CA PRO A 525 -1.75 -32.40 -27.74
C PRO A 525 -2.22 -31.33 -26.75
N LYS A 526 -3.43 -31.51 -26.21
CA LYS A 526 -4.04 -30.55 -25.28
C LYS A 526 -3.09 -30.32 -24.12
N ILE A 527 -2.57 -29.10 -24.03
CA ILE A 527 -1.59 -28.72 -23.02
C ILE A 527 -2.24 -28.86 -21.64
N ASP A 528 -1.61 -29.63 -20.75
CA ASP A 528 -2.11 -29.84 -19.40
C ASP A 528 -1.86 -28.59 -18.53
N TYR A 529 -2.91 -27.79 -18.40
CA TYR A 529 -2.91 -26.57 -17.60
C TYR A 529 -2.85 -26.85 -16.09
N GLY A 530 -3.34 -28.00 -15.63
CA GLY A 530 -3.19 -28.44 -14.24
C GLY A 530 -1.73 -28.73 -13.91
N ALA A 531 -1.03 -29.47 -14.77
CA ALA A 531 0.40 -29.74 -14.65
C ALA A 531 1.28 -28.48 -14.76
N MET A 532 0.82 -27.45 -15.49
CA MET A 532 1.44 -26.12 -15.53
C MET A 532 1.12 -25.22 -14.32
N GLY A 533 0.34 -25.71 -13.35
CA GLY A 533 -0.03 -24.96 -12.14
C GLY A 533 -1.10 -23.89 -12.35
N TRP A 534 -1.77 -23.85 -13.50
CA TRP A 534 -2.90 -22.94 -13.74
C TRP A 534 -4.12 -23.40 -12.93
N ARG A 535 -4.92 -22.42 -12.48
CA ARG A 535 -6.10 -22.64 -11.63
C ARG A 535 -7.27 -21.86 -12.19
N PHE A 536 -8.44 -22.48 -12.27
CA PHE A 536 -9.66 -21.85 -12.81
C PHE A 536 -10.30 -20.94 -11.77
N GLY A 537 -10.86 -19.80 -12.20
CA GLY A 537 -11.58 -18.88 -11.31
C GLY A 537 -12.83 -19.55 -10.75
N LYS A 538 -12.90 -19.70 -9.43
CA LYS A 538 -14.01 -20.41 -8.77
C LYS A 538 -15.33 -19.65 -8.90
N TYR A 539 -15.26 -18.32 -8.94
CA TYR A 539 -16.42 -17.43 -9.06
C TYR A 539 -16.21 -16.48 -10.25
N PRO A 540 -17.27 -16.10 -10.96
CA PRO A 540 -17.17 -15.13 -12.05
C PRO A 540 -16.76 -13.75 -11.53
N LEU A 541 -16.00 -13.01 -12.33
CA LEU A 541 -15.58 -11.64 -12.01
C LEU A 541 -16.59 -10.65 -12.59
N TYR A 542 -17.35 -10.01 -11.70
CA TYR A 542 -18.39 -9.05 -12.08
C TYR A 542 -17.89 -7.61 -12.14
N LYS A 543 -18.37 -6.88 -13.14
CA LYS A 543 -18.25 -5.41 -13.22
C LYS A 543 -19.13 -4.75 -12.16
N ILE A 544 -18.57 -3.89 -11.32
CA ILE A 544 -19.33 -3.01 -10.45
C ILE A 544 -19.98 -1.92 -11.31
N SER A 545 -21.21 -1.55 -10.98
CA SER A 545 -21.99 -0.56 -11.74
C SER A 545 -21.35 0.84 -11.72
N ASN A 546 -20.61 1.14 -12.79
CA ASN A 546 -20.16 2.50 -13.11
C ASN A 546 -21.35 3.36 -13.59
N ASP A 547 -22.24 3.75 -12.69
CA ASP A 547 -23.24 4.79 -12.96
C ASP A 547 -23.25 5.89 -11.90
N ILE A 548 -22.30 6.81 -12.04
CA ILE A 548 -22.40 8.20 -11.60
C ILE A 548 -22.46 9.15 -12.82
N PHE A 549 -22.16 8.63 -14.02
CA PHE A 549 -22.11 9.35 -15.31
C PHE A 549 -22.55 8.47 -16.51
N GLY A 550 -23.47 7.52 -16.29
CA GLY A 550 -23.89 6.53 -17.28
C GLY A 550 -24.69 7.11 -18.45
N ARG A 551 -24.00 7.57 -19.50
CA ARG A 551 -24.61 7.60 -20.85
C ARG A 551 -24.93 6.15 -21.25
N LYS A 552 -26.23 5.82 -21.36
CA LYS A 552 -26.69 4.50 -21.82
C LYS A 552 -26.12 4.18 -23.21
N GLY A 553 -25.16 3.27 -23.26
CA GLY A 553 -24.64 2.68 -24.49
C GLY A 553 -25.36 1.36 -24.80
N THR A 554 -26.28 1.41 -25.76
CA THR A 554 -26.82 0.31 -26.60
C THR A 554 -26.65 -1.14 -26.13
N ARG A 555 -27.78 -1.85 -25.98
CA ARG A 555 -27.85 -3.27 -26.33
C ARG A 555 -27.41 -3.47 -27.78
N SER A 556 -26.65 -4.53 -28.03
CA SER A 556 -26.60 -5.28 -29.29
C SER A 556 -26.46 -6.75 -28.91
#